data_AF-A0A1H2LEB2-F1
#
_entry.id   AF-A0A1H2LEB2-F1
#
_cell.length_a   1.000
_cell.length_b   1.000
_cell.length_c   1.000
_cell.angle_alpha   90.00
_cell.angle_beta   90.00
_cell.angle_gamma   90.00
#
_symmetry.space_group_name_H-M   'P 1'
#
loop_
_entity.id
_entity.type
_entity.pdbx_description
1 polymer ?
#
loop_
_entity_poly.entity_id
_entity_poly.type
_entity_poly.pdbx_seq_one_letter_code
_entity_poly.pdbx_strand_id
1 'polypeptide(L)'
;MLIVVVIMVVAFVSVPRVSERAVRVGLRRRRKPARKKSRNLDMGMVMSEVATRLRSGSSVEQAWQRTLRQCGIDGGYGGETGGRFLSDDGVPVPLQQIWNLSWWQRKRRRISPGAMSALPAAFLVCRMSQGTGAPVADVLDSCANGITEAGEAVAARDIALAGPQTSAFMLAFLPIAGIGFGTLLGAHPIEFFVSSLAGFGVLVLGLGTECAGLWWVRRLVVRARKESEEL
;
A
#
# COMPACT_ATOMS: atom_id res chain seq x y z
N MET A 1 -11.43 16.87 -30.95
CA MET A 1 -10.62 17.37 -29.81
C MET A 1 -11.41 17.38 -28.51
N LEU A 2 -12.55 18.08 -28.41
CA LEU A 2 -13.33 18.17 -27.16
C LEU A 2 -13.93 16.82 -26.66
N ILE A 3 -14.42 15.98 -27.58
CA ILE A 3 -14.89 14.61 -27.26
C ILE A 3 -13.75 13.75 -26.68
N VAL A 4 -12.54 13.90 -27.21
CA VAL A 4 -11.35 13.18 -26.71
C VAL A 4 -10.98 13.67 -25.32
N VAL A 5 -11.12 14.98 -25.04
CA VAL A 5 -10.90 15.55 -23.70
C VAL A 5 -11.96 15.06 -22.72
N VAL A 6 -13.23 15.00 -23.10
CA VAL A 6 -14.31 14.45 -22.25
C VAL A 6 -14.10 12.97 -21.99
N ILE A 7 -13.78 12.17 -23.01
CA ILE A 7 -13.45 10.74 -22.85
C ILE A 7 -12.20 10.57 -21.99
N MET A 8 -11.20 11.45 -22.13
CA MET A 8 -9.97 11.39 -21.35
C MET A 8 -10.19 11.83 -19.91
N VAL A 9 -11.06 12.81 -19.64
CA VAL A 9 -11.46 13.23 -18.28
C VAL A 9 -12.31 12.16 -17.63
N VAL A 10 -13.29 11.60 -18.33
CA VAL A 10 -14.09 10.45 -17.86
C VAL A 10 -13.17 9.25 -17.63
N ALA A 11 -12.29 8.88 -18.55
CA ALA A 11 -11.33 7.80 -18.33
C ALA A 11 -10.36 8.10 -17.18
N PHE A 12 -9.91 9.35 -17.00
CA PHE A 12 -9.01 9.74 -15.91
C PHE A 12 -9.70 9.77 -14.55
N VAL A 13 -11.00 10.06 -14.52
CA VAL A 13 -11.83 10.13 -13.30
C VAL A 13 -12.43 8.75 -12.96
N SER A 14 -12.91 8.01 -13.96
CA SER A 14 -13.48 6.65 -13.90
C SER A 14 -12.45 5.53 -13.93
N VAL A 15 -11.17 5.82 -14.19
CA VAL A 15 -10.07 4.95 -13.74
C VAL A 15 -9.68 5.47 -12.36
N PRO A 16 -10.34 5.03 -11.28
CA PRO A 16 -9.65 5.08 -10.02
C PRO A 16 -8.38 4.27 -10.25
N ARG A 17 -7.25 4.83 -9.82
CA ARG A 17 -6.02 4.08 -9.59
C ARG A 17 -6.28 3.08 -8.47
N VAL A 18 -7.21 2.16 -8.70
CA VAL A 18 -7.34 0.90 -8.04
C VAL A 18 -6.02 0.26 -8.35
N SER A 19 -5.14 0.23 -7.35
CA SER A 19 -4.07 -0.74 -7.30
C SER A 19 -4.67 -2.06 -7.80
N GLU A 20 -4.03 -2.74 -8.74
CA GLU A 20 -4.51 -3.87 -9.56
C GLU A 20 -5.11 -5.08 -8.79
N ARG A 21 -5.41 -4.95 -7.50
CA ARG A 21 -5.90 -5.98 -6.59
C ARG A 21 -7.41 -6.12 -6.54
N ALA A 22 -8.22 -5.11 -6.90
CA ALA A 22 -9.67 -5.17 -6.62
C ALA A 22 -10.55 -5.75 -7.76
N VAL A 23 -10.07 -5.86 -9.01
CA VAL A 23 -10.88 -6.38 -10.14
C VAL A 23 -10.78 -7.91 -10.27
N ARG A 24 -10.93 -8.63 -9.14
CA ARG A 24 -11.09 -10.09 -9.13
C ARG A 24 -12.18 -10.55 -8.16
N VAL A 25 -13.29 -9.83 -8.13
CA VAL A 25 -14.48 -10.26 -7.41
C VAL A 25 -15.60 -10.36 -8.42
N GLY A 26 -15.91 -11.59 -8.84
CA GLY A 26 -16.97 -11.80 -9.81
C GLY A 26 -17.08 -13.18 -10.47
N LEU A 27 -16.36 -14.23 -10.03
CA LEU A 27 -16.64 -15.59 -10.49
C LEU A 27 -16.46 -16.59 -9.34
N ARG A 28 -17.60 -17.15 -8.91
CA ARG A 28 -17.83 -18.35 -8.09
C ARG A 28 -16.92 -18.57 -6.86
N ARG A 29 -17.57 -18.56 -5.69
CA ARG A 29 -17.10 -19.15 -4.42
C ARG A 29 -16.64 -20.60 -4.62
N ARG A 30 -15.37 -20.80 -4.98
CA ARG A 30 -14.57 -21.92 -4.48
C ARG A 30 -13.70 -21.34 -3.37
N ARG A 31 -13.82 -21.89 -2.17
CA ARG A 31 -12.95 -21.63 -1.03
C ARG A 31 -11.52 -22.00 -1.46
N LYS A 32 -10.80 -21.06 -2.08
CA LYS A 32 -9.41 -21.26 -2.48
C LYS A 32 -8.60 -21.38 -1.18
N PRO A 33 -7.72 -22.39 -1.06
CA PRO A 33 -6.88 -22.52 0.12
C PRO A 33 -6.15 -21.21 0.35
N ALA A 34 -6.03 -20.80 1.61
CA ALA A 34 -5.40 -19.56 2.05
C ALA A 34 -4.17 -19.29 1.19
N ARG A 35 -4.25 -18.26 0.35
CA ARG A 35 -3.20 -17.90 -0.61
C ARG A 35 -1.93 -17.74 0.22
N LYS A 36 -0.98 -18.69 0.09
CA LYS A 36 0.33 -18.64 0.78
C LYS A 36 0.82 -17.20 0.72
N LYS A 37 0.85 -16.53 1.88
CA LYS A 37 1.23 -15.12 2.04
C LYS A 37 2.50 -14.96 1.19
N SER A 38 2.41 -14.21 0.10
CA SER A 38 3.56 -13.95 -0.77
C SER A 38 4.70 -13.55 0.15
N ARG A 39 5.83 -14.25 0.03
CA ARG A 39 7.08 -14.07 0.79
C ARG A 39 7.66 -12.69 0.50
N ASN A 40 6.92 -11.66 0.89
CA ASN A 40 7.31 -10.27 0.92
C ASN A 40 8.11 -10.10 2.21
N LEU A 41 9.13 -9.25 2.17
CA LEU A 41 9.84 -8.89 3.38
C LEU A 41 8.87 -8.19 4.35
N ASP A 42 8.57 -8.85 5.45
CA ASP A 42 7.68 -8.38 6.52
C ASP A 42 8.57 -7.98 7.70
N MET A 43 8.70 -6.67 7.94
CA MET A 43 9.63 -6.17 8.95
C MET A 43 9.20 -6.57 10.37
N GLY A 44 7.90 -6.76 10.62
CA GLY A 44 7.42 -7.28 11.90
C GLY A 44 7.94 -8.69 12.18
N MET A 45 7.91 -9.55 11.15
CA MET A 45 8.48 -10.90 11.24
C MET A 45 10.01 -10.87 11.45
N VAL A 46 10.73 -10.01 10.71
CA VAL A 46 12.18 -9.85 10.87
C VAL A 46 12.54 -9.41 12.29
N MET A 47 11.84 -8.41 12.83
CA MET A 47 12.11 -7.89 14.18
C MET A 47 11.75 -8.91 15.27
N SER A 48 10.62 -9.61 15.15
CA SER A 48 10.23 -10.67 16.09
C SER A 48 11.22 -11.85 16.07
N GLU A 49 11.72 -12.22 14.90
CA GLU A 49 12.72 -13.29 14.76
C GLU A 49 14.07 -12.89 15.37
N VAL A 50 14.51 -11.64 15.19
CA VAL A 50 15.71 -11.11 15.86
C VAL A 50 15.51 -11.08 17.37
N ALA A 51 14.37 -10.57 17.86
CA ALA A 51 14.04 -10.54 19.29
C ALA A 51 14.08 -11.95 19.91
N THR A 52 13.51 -12.93 19.21
CA THR A 52 13.53 -14.35 19.60
C THR A 52 14.95 -14.88 19.73
N ARG A 53 15.83 -14.58 18.76
CA ARG A 53 17.25 -14.99 18.80
C ARG A 53 18.04 -14.30 19.91
N LEU A 54 17.75 -13.05 20.19
CA LEU A 54 18.35 -12.33 21.32
C LEU A 54 17.93 -12.97 22.66
N ARG A 55 16.64 -13.30 22.82
CA ARG A 55 16.14 -14.04 24.00
C ARG A 55 16.79 -15.41 24.16
N SER A 56 17.13 -16.07 23.05
CA SER A 56 17.87 -17.34 23.07
C SER A 56 19.38 -17.16 23.31
N GLY A 57 19.85 -15.97 23.66
CA GLY A 57 21.25 -15.67 23.97
C GLY A 57 22.16 -15.43 22.76
N SER A 58 21.61 -15.24 21.55
CA SER A 58 22.44 -14.88 20.39
C SER A 58 22.95 -13.45 20.54
N SER A 59 24.18 -13.17 20.08
CA SER A 59 24.64 -11.79 19.98
C SER A 59 23.81 -11.00 18.97
N VAL A 60 23.72 -9.67 19.14
CA VAL A 60 22.97 -8.77 18.25
C VAL A 60 23.39 -8.93 16.80
N GLU A 61 24.69 -8.98 16.54
CA GLU A 61 25.23 -9.18 15.20
C GLU A 61 24.80 -10.53 14.60
N GLN A 62 24.92 -11.63 15.35
CA GLN A 62 24.53 -12.96 14.86
C GLN A 62 23.03 -13.09 14.64
N ALA A 63 22.22 -12.51 15.53
CA ALA A 63 20.77 -12.51 15.41
C ALA A 63 20.34 -11.83 14.10
N TRP A 64 20.82 -10.61 13.86
CA TRP A 64 20.53 -9.88 12.62
C TRP A 64 21.11 -10.56 11.38
N GLN A 65 22.36 -11.03 11.43
CA GLN A 65 23.00 -11.66 10.28
C GLN A 65 22.27 -12.94 9.86
N ARG A 66 21.82 -13.77 10.81
CA ARG A 66 21.03 -14.98 10.51
C ARG A 66 19.65 -14.64 9.96
N THR A 67 18.93 -13.69 10.57
CA THR A 67 17.59 -13.29 10.11
C THR A 67 17.64 -12.72 8.69
N LEU A 68 18.57 -11.80 8.44
CA LEU A 68 18.70 -11.16 7.12
C LEU A 68 19.16 -12.16 6.05
N ARG A 69 20.08 -13.07 6.36
CA ARG A 69 20.44 -14.17 5.44
C ARG A 69 19.25 -15.07 5.11
N GLN A 70 18.41 -15.43 6.09
CA GLN A 70 17.21 -16.24 5.82
C GLN A 70 16.19 -15.50 4.94
N CYS A 71 16.17 -14.17 5.01
CA CYS A 71 15.36 -13.32 4.15
C CYS A 71 15.93 -13.12 2.73
N GLY A 72 17.13 -13.65 2.42
CA GLY A 72 17.83 -13.36 1.16
C GLY A 72 18.37 -11.91 1.10
N ILE A 73 18.60 -11.32 2.27
CA ILE A 73 19.29 -10.04 2.47
C ILE A 73 20.68 -10.37 3.00
N ASP A 74 21.40 -11.10 2.18
CA ASP A 74 22.82 -11.35 2.32
C ASP A 74 23.54 -10.06 1.90
N GLY A 75 24.56 -9.68 2.66
CA GLY A 75 25.39 -8.49 2.46
C GLY A 75 26.23 -8.51 1.19
N GLY A 76 25.66 -8.94 0.05
CA GLY A 76 26.22 -8.88 -1.30
C GLY A 76 26.31 -7.46 -1.85
N TYR A 77 26.57 -6.48 -1.00
CA TYR A 77 26.94 -5.14 -1.37
C TYR A 77 28.45 -5.01 -1.11
N GLY A 78 29.24 -5.24 -2.14
CA GLY A 78 30.68 -5.00 -2.17
C GLY A 78 31.01 -3.51 -2.14
N GLY A 79 30.65 -2.83 -1.05
CA GLY A 79 31.03 -1.45 -0.80
C GLY A 79 31.79 -1.38 0.51
N GLU A 80 33.12 -1.23 0.40
CA GLU A 80 34.12 -0.55 1.26
C GLU A 80 34.06 -0.68 2.80
N THR A 81 33.07 -1.38 3.36
CA THR A 81 32.87 -1.53 4.79
C THR A 81 33.63 -2.76 5.21
N GLY A 82 34.88 -2.59 5.66
CA GLY A 82 35.83 -3.65 5.99
C GLY A 82 35.30 -4.68 7.01
N GLY A 83 34.52 -5.65 6.55
CA GLY A 83 34.09 -6.84 7.32
C GLY A 83 33.02 -6.62 8.39
N ARG A 84 32.69 -5.38 8.78
CA ARG A 84 31.70 -5.10 9.84
C ARG A 84 30.25 -5.18 9.33
N PHE A 85 29.42 -5.97 10.02
CA PHE A 85 28.00 -6.09 9.71
C PHE A 85 27.14 -5.03 10.44
N LEU A 86 27.56 -4.62 11.63
CA LEU A 86 26.96 -3.51 12.38
C LEU A 86 27.78 -2.22 12.14
N SER A 87 27.08 -1.11 11.94
CA SER A 87 27.69 0.23 11.91
C SER A 87 28.14 0.65 13.31
N ASP A 88 28.92 1.72 13.45
CA ASP A 88 29.33 2.25 14.78
C ASP A 88 28.12 2.67 15.64
N ASP A 89 27.03 3.07 15.00
CA ASP A 89 25.71 3.33 15.60
C ASP A 89 24.94 2.04 16.00
N GLY A 90 25.51 0.85 15.78
CA GLY A 90 24.88 -0.46 16.05
C GLY A 90 23.80 -0.90 15.08
N VAL A 91 23.57 -0.12 14.02
CA VAL A 91 22.57 -0.43 13.00
C VAL A 91 23.15 -1.44 11.99
N PRO A 92 22.43 -2.51 11.63
CA PRO A 92 22.83 -3.42 10.56
C PRO A 92 23.00 -2.69 9.22
N VAL A 93 24.20 -2.76 8.63
CA VAL A 93 24.53 -2.14 7.34
C VAL A 93 23.55 -2.53 6.22
N PRO A 94 23.08 -3.79 6.10
CA PRO A 94 22.14 -4.15 5.04
C PRO A 94 20.80 -3.41 5.13
N LEU A 95 20.35 -3.03 6.33
CA LEU A 95 19.11 -2.26 6.50
C LEU A 95 19.28 -0.81 6.04
N GLN A 96 20.43 -0.18 6.30
CA GLN A 96 20.74 1.16 5.79
C GLN A 96 20.81 1.17 4.26
N GLN A 97 21.39 0.12 3.67
CA GLN A 97 21.44 -0.01 2.22
C GLN A 97 20.04 -0.14 1.62
N ILE A 98 19.16 -0.89 2.28
CA ILE A 98 17.76 -1.01 1.86
C ILE A 98 17.06 0.35 1.81
N TRP A 99 17.32 1.22 2.80
CA TRP A 99 16.78 2.58 2.82
C TRP A 99 17.16 3.38 1.58
N ASN A 100 18.43 3.25 1.15
CA ASN A 100 18.98 3.95 0.00
C ASN A 100 18.65 3.32 -1.36
N LEU A 101 17.90 2.21 -1.41
CA LEU A 101 17.55 1.58 -2.69
C LEU A 101 16.63 2.44 -3.54
N SER A 102 16.89 2.44 -4.85
CA SER A 102 15.94 2.96 -5.83
C SER A 102 14.65 2.13 -5.85
N TRP A 103 13.53 2.76 -6.20
CA TRP A 103 12.22 2.13 -6.24
C TRP A 103 12.17 0.85 -7.09
N TRP A 104 12.94 0.79 -8.20
CA TRP A 104 13.06 -0.41 -9.05
C TRP A 104 13.72 -1.57 -8.32
N GLN A 105 14.78 -1.29 -7.55
CA GLN A 105 15.48 -2.31 -6.75
C GLN A 105 14.58 -2.82 -5.62
N ARG A 106 13.82 -1.92 -4.97
CA ARG A 106 12.81 -2.28 -3.95
C ARG A 106 11.76 -3.23 -4.53
N LYS A 107 11.25 -2.92 -5.73
CA LYS A 107 10.27 -3.76 -6.44
C LYS A 107 10.86 -5.13 -6.80
N ARG A 108 12.10 -5.18 -7.31
CA ARG A 108 12.80 -6.43 -7.64
C ARG A 108 13.04 -7.32 -6.41
N ARG A 109 13.33 -6.71 -5.25
CA ARG A 109 13.53 -7.38 -3.96
C ARG A 109 12.24 -7.67 -3.19
N ARG A 110 11.06 -7.35 -3.75
CA ARG A 110 9.74 -7.57 -3.13
C ARG A 110 9.63 -7.02 -1.69
N ILE A 111 10.29 -5.89 -1.44
CA ILE A 111 10.23 -5.21 -0.15
C ILE A 111 8.86 -4.55 -0.04
N SER A 112 8.13 -4.86 1.04
CA SER A 112 6.80 -4.30 1.23
C SER A 112 6.87 -2.80 1.59
N PRO A 113 5.87 -1.99 1.21
CA PRO A 113 5.79 -0.60 1.66
C PRO A 113 5.78 -0.48 3.19
N GLY A 114 5.13 -1.42 3.88
CA GLY A 114 5.12 -1.50 5.35
C GLY A 114 6.50 -1.78 5.95
N ALA A 115 7.34 -2.56 5.27
CA ALA A 115 8.72 -2.75 5.70
C ALA A 115 9.55 -1.46 5.58
N MET A 116 9.27 -0.59 4.59
CA MET A 116 9.93 0.71 4.48
C MET A 116 9.55 1.66 5.60
N SER A 117 8.27 1.73 5.97
CA SER A 117 7.83 2.58 7.08
C SER A 117 8.36 2.10 8.44
N ALA A 118 8.71 0.82 8.57
CA ALA A 118 9.25 0.24 9.80
C ALA A 118 10.78 0.40 9.97
N LEU A 119 11.52 0.73 8.91
CA LEU A 119 12.99 0.87 8.98
C LEU A 119 13.47 1.95 9.99
N PRO A 120 12.87 3.15 10.06
CA PRO A 120 13.30 4.17 11.02
C PRO A 120 13.15 3.70 12.47
N ALA A 121 12.07 2.98 12.78
CA ALA A 121 11.87 2.39 14.10
C ALA A 121 12.97 1.35 14.41
N ALA A 122 13.27 0.45 13.46
CA ALA A 122 14.36 -0.52 13.62
C ALA A 122 15.72 0.15 13.82
N PHE A 123 16.00 1.24 13.10
CA PHE A 123 17.22 2.05 13.29
C PHE A 123 17.27 2.66 14.69
N LEU A 124 16.18 3.26 15.15
CA LEU A 124 16.09 3.87 16.47
C LEU A 124 16.36 2.86 17.59
N VAL A 125 15.74 1.68 17.51
CA VAL A 125 15.94 0.62 18.52
C VAL A 125 17.38 0.12 18.53
N CYS A 126 18.00 -0.08 17.36
CA CYS A 126 19.39 -0.50 17.27
C CYS A 126 20.35 0.55 17.85
N ARG A 127 20.10 1.85 17.60
CA ARG A 127 20.91 2.94 18.15
C ARG A 127 20.75 3.09 19.65
N MET A 128 19.51 3.03 20.14
CA MET A 128 19.22 3.08 21.57
C MET A 128 19.85 1.92 22.33
N SER A 129 19.83 0.72 21.74
CA SER A 129 20.45 -0.48 22.30
C SER A 129 21.95 -0.30 22.54
N GLN A 130 22.69 0.26 21.59
CA GLN A 130 24.13 0.50 21.75
C GLN A 130 24.44 1.46 22.90
N GLY A 131 23.62 2.50 23.06
CA GLY A 131 23.84 3.53 24.09
C GLY A 131 23.43 3.10 25.50
N THR A 132 22.55 2.10 25.66
CA THR A 132 21.89 1.82 26.95
C THR A 132 22.08 0.41 27.49
N GLY A 133 22.46 -0.58 26.67
CA GLY A 133 22.58 -1.98 27.10
C GLY A 133 21.26 -2.63 27.58
N ALA A 134 20.13 -1.92 27.44
CA ALA A 134 18.80 -2.31 27.86
C ALA A 134 18.26 -3.51 27.04
N PRO A 135 17.23 -4.24 27.52
CA PRO A 135 16.70 -5.43 26.85
C PRO A 135 16.09 -5.11 25.47
N VAL A 136 16.97 -5.09 24.47
CA VAL A 136 16.71 -4.85 23.04
C VAL A 136 15.62 -5.77 22.50
N ALA A 137 15.55 -6.97 23.05
CA ALA A 137 14.56 -7.96 22.68
C ALA A 137 13.13 -7.45 22.91
N ASP A 138 12.85 -6.79 24.03
CA ASP A 138 11.49 -6.37 24.37
C ASP A 138 11.04 -5.15 23.57
N VAL A 139 11.98 -4.24 23.27
CA VAL A 139 11.72 -3.09 22.39
C VAL A 139 11.51 -3.56 20.95
N LEU A 140 12.33 -4.49 20.45
CA LEU A 140 12.14 -5.09 19.12
C LEU A 140 10.82 -5.85 19.01
N ASP A 141 10.40 -6.58 20.05
CA ASP A 141 9.12 -7.30 20.07
C ASP A 141 7.94 -6.33 20.15
N SER A 142 8.05 -5.25 20.92
CA SER A 142 7.06 -4.18 20.98
C SER A 142 6.92 -3.49 19.61
N CYS A 143 8.03 -3.20 18.94
CA CYS A 143 8.00 -2.69 17.57
C CYS A 143 7.41 -3.71 16.59
N ALA A 144 7.73 -4.99 16.71
CA ALA A 144 7.18 -6.05 15.86
C ALA A 144 5.66 -6.18 16.03
N ASN A 145 5.17 -6.10 17.26
CA ASN A 145 3.75 -6.10 17.59
C ASN A 145 3.06 -4.86 17.02
N GLY A 146 3.63 -3.67 17.23
CA GLY A 146 3.09 -2.42 16.66
C GLY A 146 3.06 -2.43 15.13
N ILE A 147 4.07 -2.98 14.44
CA ILE A 147 4.08 -3.13 12.98
C ILE A 147 2.97 -4.10 12.53
N THR A 148 2.77 -5.19 13.27
CA THR A 148 1.75 -6.20 12.96
C THR A 148 0.36 -5.61 13.15
N GLU A 149 0.11 -4.96 14.28
CA GLU A 149 -1.15 -4.31 14.62
C GLU A 149 -1.51 -3.20 13.62
N ALA A 150 -0.55 -2.34 13.25
CA ALA A 150 -0.73 -1.35 12.20
C ALA A 150 -1.10 -2.00 10.85
N GLY A 151 -0.46 -3.12 10.52
CA GLY A 151 -0.78 -3.90 9.32
C GLY A 151 -2.19 -4.48 9.34
N GLU A 152 -2.62 -5.01 10.48
CA GLU A 152 -3.97 -5.55 10.69
C GLU A 152 -5.03 -4.45 10.66
N ALA A 153 -4.77 -3.29 11.25
CA ALA A 153 -5.65 -2.13 11.19
C ALA A 153 -5.89 -1.66 9.75
N VAL A 154 -4.84 -1.59 8.93
CA VAL A 154 -4.97 -1.27 7.49
C VAL A 154 -5.81 -2.33 6.77
N ALA A 155 -5.57 -3.61 7.03
CA ALA A 155 -6.32 -4.70 6.38
C ALA A 155 -7.79 -4.71 6.80
N ALA A 156 -8.08 -4.56 8.10
CA ALA A 156 -9.43 -4.45 8.64
C ALA A 156 -10.19 -3.27 8.03
N ARG A 157 -9.50 -2.15 7.83
CA ARG A 157 -10.08 -0.97 7.19
C ARG A 157 -10.35 -1.17 5.70
N ASP A 158 -9.46 -1.80 4.97
CA ASP A 158 -9.71 -2.14 3.57
C ASP A 158 -10.92 -3.09 3.43
N ILE A 159 -11.11 -4.01 4.40
CA ILE A 159 -12.30 -4.87 4.48
C ILE A 159 -13.56 -4.05 4.81
N ALA A 160 -13.51 -3.16 5.80
CA ALA A 160 -14.63 -2.30 6.20
C ALA A 160 -15.07 -1.36 5.06
N LEU A 161 -14.11 -0.86 4.27
CA LEU A 161 -14.37 0.01 3.13
C LEU A 161 -14.76 -0.73 1.85
N ALA A 162 -14.70 -2.08 1.83
CA ALA A 162 -15.07 -2.84 0.65
C ALA A 162 -16.55 -2.66 0.28
N GLY A 163 -17.45 -2.64 1.27
CA GLY A 163 -18.88 -2.36 1.08
C GLY A 163 -19.14 -1.01 0.38
N PRO A 164 -18.75 0.12 0.99
CA PRO A 164 -18.99 1.45 0.41
C PRO A 164 -18.28 1.66 -0.93
N GLN A 165 -17.09 1.08 -1.14
CA GLN A 165 -16.43 1.13 -2.45
C GLN A 165 -17.25 0.43 -3.54
N THR A 166 -17.77 -0.76 -3.26
CA THR A 166 -18.51 -1.57 -4.25
C THR A 166 -19.79 -0.85 -4.71
N SER A 167 -20.54 -0.24 -3.79
CA SER A 167 -21.74 0.54 -4.13
C SER A 167 -21.40 1.82 -4.90
N ALA A 168 -20.31 2.51 -4.53
CA ALA A 168 -19.84 3.68 -5.27
C ALA A 168 -19.43 3.32 -6.70
N PHE A 169 -18.80 2.15 -6.91
CA PHE A 169 -18.48 1.64 -8.25
C PHE A 169 -19.71 1.33 -9.09
N MET A 170 -20.76 0.73 -8.50
CA MET A 170 -22.02 0.46 -9.20
C MET A 170 -22.67 1.77 -9.67
N LEU A 171 -22.74 2.78 -8.80
CA LEU A 171 -23.31 4.08 -9.14
C LEU A 171 -22.46 4.84 -10.18
N ALA A 172 -21.13 4.73 -10.11
CA ALA A 172 -20.23 5.33 -11.09
C ALA A 172 -20.35 4.70 -12.50
N PHE A 173 -20.91 3.49 -12.63
CA PHE A 173 -21.17 2.88 -13.93
C PHE A 173 -22.54 3.27 -14.53
N LEU A 174 -23.43 3.86 -13.72
CA LEU A 174 -24.78 4.23 -14.13
C LEU A 174 -24.82 5.18 -15.34
N PRO A 175 -23.94 6.20 -15.47
CA PRO A 175 -23.95 7.09 -16.63
C PRO A 175 -23.65 6.35 -17.94
N ILE A 176 -22.71 5.40 -17.90
CA ILE A 176 -22.34 4.58 -19.07
C ILE A 176 -23.52 3.68 -19.47
N ALA A 177 -24.14 3.03 -18.48
CA ALA A 177 -25.33 2.21 -18.72
C ALA A 177 -26.48 3.05 -19.30
N GLY A 178 -26.73 4.25 -18.77
CA GLY A 178 -27.77 5.17 -19.25
C GLY A 178 -27.55 5.63 -20.70
N ILE A 179 -26.31 5.98 -21.08
CA ILE A 179 -25.97 6.30 -22.47
C ILE A 179 -26.23 5.10 -23.38
N GLY A 180 -25.82 3.90 -22.96
CA GLY A 180 -26.05 2.66 -23.71
C GLY A 180 -27.55 2.39 -23.93
N PHE A 181 -28.36 2.50 -22.88
CA PHE A 181 -29.81 2.36 -23.00
C PHE A 181 -30.44 3.42 -23.90
N GLY A 182 -30.00 4.68 -23.81
CA GLY A 182 -30.45 5.74 -24.71
C GLY A 182 -30.14 5.43 -26.18
N THR A 183 -28.94 4.94 -26.47
CA THR A 183 -28.57 4.54 -27.84
C THR A 183 -29.38 3.34 -28.34
N LEU A 184 -29.67 2.35 -27.48
CA LEU A 184 -30.50 1.19 -27.81
C LEU A 184 -31.94 1.57 -28.15
N LEU A 185 -32.47 2.61 -27.49
CA LEU A 185 -33.80 3.16 -27.76
C LEU A 185 -33.83 4.05 -29.02
N GLY A 186 -32.73 4.16 -29.75
CA GLY A 186 -32.62 4.98 -30.98
C GLY A 186 -32.37 6.46 -30.71
N ALA A 187 -32.08 6.86 -29.47
CA ALA A 187 -31.58 8.21 -29.23
C ALA A 187 -30.15 8.33 -29.76
N HIS A 188 -29.78 9.52 -30.23
CA HIS A 188 -28.40 9.87 -30.60
C HIS A 188 -27.77 10.79 -29.53
N PRO A 189 -27.56 10.30 -28.28
CA PRO A 189 -27.12 11.14 -27.15
C PRO A 189 -25.76 11.79 -27.39
N ILE A 190 -24.84 11.08 -28.06
CA ILE A 190 -23.51 11.62 -28.40
C ILE A 190 -23.65 12.84 -29.31
N GLU A 191 -24.54 12.76 -30.29
CA GLU A 191 -24.80 13.85 -31.22
C GLU A 191 -25.49 15.03 -30.51
N PHE A 192 -26.46 14.74 -29.63
CA PHE A 192 -27.14 15.74 -28.80
C PHE A 192 -26.19 16.49 -27.84
N PHE A 193 -25.28 15.79 -27.16
CA PHE A 193 -24.35 16.40 -26.22
C PHE A 193 -23.32 17.34 -26.87
N VAL A 194 -22.99 17.09 -28.15
CA VAL A 194 -21.93 17.83 -28.87
C VAL A 194 -22.51 18.92 -29.78
N SER A 195 -23.74 18.74 -30.28
CA SER A 195 -24.36 19.67 -31.23
C SER A 195 -25.21 20.77 -30.57
N SER A 196 -25.70 20.55 -29.34
CA SER A 196 -26.61 21.49 -28.66
C SER A 196 -25.97 22.14 -27.44
N LEU A 197 -26.19 23.44 -27.28
CA LEU A 197 -25.74 24.19 -26.08
C LEU A 197 -26.40 23.65 -24.80
N ALA A 198 -27.65 23.21 -24.90
CA ALA A 198 -28.36 22.54 -23.80
C ALA A 198 -27.75 21.16 -23.49
N GLY A 199 -27.40 20.39 -24.52
CA GLY A 199 -26.71 19.11 -24.38
C GLY A 199 -25.35 19.26 -23.71
N PHE A 200 -24.58 20.28 -24.11
CA PHE A 200 -23.30 20.59 -23.49
C PHE A 200 -23.44 21.00 -22.01
N GLY A 201 -24.45 21.82 -21.68
CA GLY A 201 -24.73 22.20 -20.29
C GLY A 201 -25.04 20.99 -19.40
N VAL A 202 -25.86 20.06 -19.87
CA VAL A 202 -26.17 18.80 -19.16
C VAL A 202 -24.94 17.92 -19.02
N LEU A 203 -24.09 17.83 -20.05
CA LEU A 203 -22.85 17.07 -20.01
C LEU A 203 -21.90 17.61 -18.93
N VAL A 204 -21.68 18.93 -18.90
CA VAL A 204 -20.81 19.58 -17.91
C VAL A 204 -21.36 19.41 -16.49
N LEU A 205 -22.68 19.57 -16.31
CA LEU A 205 -23.32 19.34 -15.02
C LEU A 205 -23.15 17.88 -14.56
N GLY A 206 -23.43 16.92 -15.43
CA GLY A 206 -23.29 15.50 -15.13
C GLY A 206 -21.86 15.14 -14.71
N LEU A 207 -20.87 15.53 -15.53
CA LEU A 207 -19.45 15.31 -15.21
C LEU A 207 -19.03 16.00 -13.92
N GLY A 208 -19.48 17.25 -13.72
CA GLY A 208 -19.16 18.02 -12.52
C GLY A 208 -19.69 17.35 -11.26
N THR A 209 -20.93 16.88 -11.29
CA THR A 209 -21.58 16.21 -10.15
C THR A 209 -20.89 14.87 -9.85
N GLU A 210 -20.54 14.09 -10.89
CA GLU A 210 -19.81 12.83 -10.75
C GLU A 210 -18.40 13.03 -10.20
N CYS A 211 -17.66 14.02 -10.72
CA CYS A 211 -16.34 14.40 -10.22
C CYS A 211 -16.42 14.86 -8.74
N ALA A 212 -17.43 15.65 -8.39
CA ALA A 212 -17.64 16.11 -7.01
C ALA A 212 -17.93 14.94 -6.06
N GLY A 213 -18.78 13.98 -6.48
CA GLY A 213 -19.07 12.77 -5.73
C GLY A 213 -17.83 11.92 -5.49
N LEU A 214 -17.04 11.66 -6.53
CA LEU A 214 -15.79 10.90 -6.42
C LEU A 214 -14.73 11.62 -5.57
N TRP A 215 -14.64 12.94 -5.70
CA TRP A 215 -13.76 13.76 -4.86
C TRP A 215 -14.16 13.67 -3.39
N TRP A 216 -15.47 13.73 -3.09
CA TRP A 216 -15.99 13.62 -1.73
C TRP A 216 -15.71 12.25 -1.12
N VAL A 217 -15.97 11.16 -1.84
CA VAL A 217 -15.67 9.79 -1.40
C VAL A 217 -14.17 9.64 -1.12
N ARG A 218 -13.30 10.12 -2.01
CA ARG A 218 -11.85 10.11 -1.80
C ARG A 218 -11.47 10.89 -0.54
N ARG A 219 -12.07 12.06 -0.33
CA ARG A 219 -11.84 12.91 0.86
C ARG A 219 -12.26 12.21 2.15
N LEU A 220 -13.42 11.55 2.18
CA LEU A 220 -13.88 10.76 3.32
C LEU A 220 -12.93 9.59 3.62
N VAL A 221 -12.49 8.86 2.59
CA VAL A 221 -11.54 7.76 2.74
C VAL A 221 -10.18 8.23 3.24
N VAL A 222 -9.72 9.42 2.82
CA VAL A 222 -8.47 10.04 3.31
C VAL A 222 -8.60 10.50 4.75
N ARG A 223 -9.72 11.14 5.12
CA ARG A 223 -9.98 11.56 6.51
C ARG A 223 -10.05 10.37 7.46
N ALA A 224 -10.76 9.32 7.06
CA ALA A 224 -10.78 8.05 7.78
C ALA A 224 -9.42 7.31 7.80
N ARG A 225 -8.40 7.74 7.03
CA ARG A 225 -7.00 7.27 7.21
C ARG A 225 -6.30 8.01 8.34
N LYS A 226 -6.61 9.30 8.51
CA LYS A 226 -5.88 10.21 9.39
C LYS A 226 -6.36 10.17 10.84
N GLU A 227 -7.67 10.09 11.08
CA GLU A 227 -8.22 10.04 12.45
C GLU A 227 -7.73 8.84 13.27
N SER A 228 -7.31 7.75 12.62
CA SER A 228 -6.75 6.58 13.30
C SER A 228 -5.26 6.68 13.61
N GLU A 229 -4.54 7.68 13.08
CA GLU A 229 -3.13 7.95 13.44
C GLU A 229 -3.05 8.88 14.68
N GLU A 230 -4.16 9.51 15.09
CA GLU A 230 -4.24 10.47 16.20
C GLU A 230 -4.86 9.87 17.49
N LEU A 231 -5.33 8.63 17.46
CA LEU A 231 -5.85 7.86 18.61
C LEU A 231 -4.80 6.86 19.11
#